data_AF-A0A0V0Y4A0-F1
#
_entry.id   AF-A0A0V0Y4A0-F1
#
_cell.length_a   1.000
_cell.length_b   1.000
_cell.length_c   1.000
_cell.angle_alpha   90.00
_cell.angle_beta   90.00
_cell.angle_gamma   90.00
#
_symmetry.space_group_name_H-M   'P 1'
#
loop_
_entity.id
_entity.type
_entity.pdbx_description
1 polymer ?
#
loop_
_entity_poly.entity_id
_entity_poly.type
_entity_poly.pdbx_seq_one_letter_code
_entity_poly.pdbx_strand_id
1 'polypeptide(L)' 'MKLGALGIPSYRSFSLDELEAATNNFDTSTYIGEGSLGQMYRGKLRDGSLIAI' A
#
# COMPACT_ATOMS: atom_id res chain seq x y z
N MET A 1 7.87 21.27 -7.16
CA MET A 1 9.35 21.13 -7.08
C MET A 1 9.66 19.65 -7.00
N LYS A 2 10.54 19.13 -7.86
CA LYS A 2 10.75 17.68 -8.04
C LYS A 2 11.86 17.21 -7.07
N LEU A 3 11.48 16.52 -5.99
CA LEU A 3 12.38 16.08 -4.91
C LEU A 3 13.46 15.05 -5.33
N GLY A 4 13.45 14.58 -6.58
CA GLY A 4 14.40 13.58 -7.08
C GLY A 4 15.87 14.02 -7.14
N ALA A 5 16.17 15.32 -7.03
CA ALA A 5 17.54 15.83 -7.11
C ALA A 5 18.37 15.65 -5.81
N LEU A 6 17.73 15.33 -4.68
CA LEU A 6 18.39 15.24 -3.37
C LEU A 6 18.81 13.80 -2.98
N GLY A 7 18.62 12.81 -3.85
CA GLY A 7 18.91 11.41 -3.53
C GLY A 7 18.01 10.81 -2.44
N ILE A 8 16.95 11.53 -2.05
CA ILE A 8 15.94 11.03 -1.11
C ILE A 8 15.02 10.09 -1.91
N PRO A 9 14.80 8.85 -1.46
CA PRO A 9 13.86 7.96 -2.13
C PRO A 9 12.49 8.61 -2.19
N SER A 10 11.89 8.61 -3.38
CA SER A 10 10.54 9.12 -3.56
C SER A 10 9.57 8.19 -2.83
N TYR A 11 9.05 8.65 -1.69
CA TYR A 11 7.95 7.97 -1.02
C TYR A 11 6.62 8.52 -1.53
N ARG A 12 5.62 7.65 -1.59
CA ARG A 12 4.23 8.00 -1.89
C ARG A 12 3.45 7.94 -0.58
N SER A 13 2.78 9.04 -0.24
CA SER A 13 1.83 9.04 0.87
C SER A 13 0.49 8.52 0.37
N PHE A 14 -0.10 7.59 1.11
CA PHE A 14 -1.43 7.05 0.87
C PHE A 14 -2.35 7.51 2.01
N SER A 15 -3.61 7.81 1.71
CA SER A 15 -4.62 7.98 2.77
C SER A 15 -5.12 6.61 3.24
N LEU A 16 -5.65 6.55 4.46
CA LEU A 16 -6.25 5.31 4.98
C LEU A 16 -7.39 4.84 4.07
N ASP A 17 -8.26 5.75 3.61
CA ASP A 17 -9.36 5.42 2.67
C ASP A 17 -8.85 4.77 1.37
N GLU A 18 -7.67 5.17 0.88
CA GLU A 18 -7.07 4.59 -0.32
C GLU A 18 -6.60 3.15 -0.05
N LEU A 19 -6.00 2.91 1.11
CA LEU A 19 -5.55 1.58 1.53
C LEU A 19 -6.75 0.66 1.79
N GLU A 20 -7.81 1.16 2.42
CA GLU A 20 -9.07 0.45 2.62
C GLU A 20 -9.71 0.10 1.27
N ALA A 21 -9.86 1.05 0.36
CA ALA A 21 -10.39 0.79 -0.98
C ALA A 21 -9.53 -0.24 -1.75
N ALA A 22 -8.20 -0.17 -1.61
CA ALA A 22 -7.29 -1.09 -2.29
C ALA A 22 -7.36 -2.53 -1.74
N THR A 23 -7.65 -2.70 -0.45
CA THR A 23 -7.70 -3.99 0.26
C THR A 23 -9.13 -4.51 0.50
N ASN A 24 -10.14 -3.83 -0.06
CA ASN A 24 -11.54 -4.11 0.26
C ASN A 24 -11.82 -4.07 1.77
N ASN A 25 -11.36 -3.00 2.43
CA ASN A 25 -11.42 -2.78 3.87
C ASN A 25 -10.70 -3.86 4.69
N PHE A 26 -9.47 -4.20 4.27
CA PHE A 26 -8.64 -5.26 4.87
C PHE A 26 -9.36 -6.61 4.97
N ASP A 27 -10.18 -6.94 3.98
CA ASP A 27 -10.94 -8.17 3.96
C ASP A 27 -10.01 -9.39 3.88
N THR A 28 -10.43 -10.49 4.50
CA THR A 28 -9.65 -11.74 4.52
C THR A 28 -9.35 -12.32 3.13
N SER A 29 -10.15 -11.99 2.11
CA SER A 29 -9.84 -12.34 0.71
C SER A 29 -8.59 -11.66 0.16
N THR A 30 -8.12 -10.60 0.83
CA THR A 30 -6.89 -9.90 0.49
C THR A 30 -5.71 -10.28 1.39
N TYR A 31 -5.93 -11.10 2.43
CA TYR A 31 -4.87 -11.55 3.31
C TYR A 31 -3.79 -12.34 2.57
N ILE A 32 -2.53 -12.00 2.83
CA ILE A 32 -1.36 -12.68 2.26
C ILE A 32 -0.71 -13.57 3.33
N GLY A 33 -0.56 -13.05 4.54
CA GLY A 33 0.19 -13.71 5.61
C GLY A 33 0.43 -12.79 6.79
N GLU A 34 1.15 -13.29 7.79
CA GLU A 34 1.54 -12.53 8.98
C GLU A 34 3.06 -12.57 9.10
N GLY A 35 3.66 -11.39 9.26
CA GLY A 35 5.08 -11.23 9.54
C GLY A 35 5.32 -10.69 10.94
N SER A 36 6.58 -10.43 11.27
CA SER A 36 6.97 -9.82 12.57
C SER A 36 6.41 -8.42 12.80
N LEU A 37 5.91 -7.76 11.75
CA LEU A 37 5.33 -6.42 11.77
C LEU A 37 3.79 -6.43 11.75
N GLY A 38 3.17 -7.62 11.76
CA GLY A 38 1.72 -7.79 11.72
C GLY A 38 1.22 -8.46 10.44
N GLN A 39 -0.08 -8.33 10.21
CA GLN A 39 -0.79 -8.92 9.07
C GLN A 39 -0.49 -8.16 7.79
N MET A 40 -0.32 -8.90 6.69
CA MET A 40 -0.07 -8.37 5.35
C MET A 40 -1.27 -8.63 4.44
N TYR A 41 -1.63 -7.62 3.66
CA TYR A 41 -2.77 -7.64 2.74
C TYR A 41 -2.36 -7.23 1.33
N ARG A 42 -2.99 -7.83 0.31
CA ARG A 42 -2.82 -7.45 -1.09
C ARG A 42 -3.74 -6.27 -1.40
N GLY A 43 -3.14 -5.15 -1.77
CA GLY A 43 -3.86 -3.97 -2.24
C GLY A 43 -3.83 -3.88 -3.76
N LYS A 44 -4.94 -3.46 -4.38
CA LYS A 44 -4.96 -2.99 -5.77
C LYS A 44 -5.27 -1.50 -5.81
N LEU A 45 -4.28 -0.70 -6.17
CA LEU A 45 -4.42 0.75 -6.32
C LEU A 45 -5.32 1.10 -7.51
N ARG A 46 -5.82 2.33 -7.52
CA ARG A 46 -6.69 2.86 -8.60
C ARG A 46 -6.00 2.87 -9.97
N ASP A 47 -4.68 2.99 -9.99
CA ASP A 47 -3.86 2.90 -11.20
C ASP A 47 -3.65 1.46 -11.69
N GLY A 48 -4.19 0.46 -10.97
CA GLY A 48 -4.06 -0.96 -11.28
C GLY A 48 -2.84 -1.63 -10.67
N SER A 49 -1.95 -0.88 -10.01
CA SER A 49 -0.77 -1.43 -9.36
C SER A 49 -1.15 -2.33 -8.19
N LEU A 50 -0.47 -3.48 -8.08
CA LEU A 50 -0.59 -4.38 -6.94
C LEU A 50 0.48 -4.05 -5.90
N ILE A 51 0.07 -3.91 -4.65
CA ILE A 51 0.94 -3.62 -3.52
C ILE A 51 0.70 -4.62 -2.38
N ALA A 52 1.69 -4.79 -1.52
CA ALA A 52 1.53 -5.42 -0.22
C ALA A 52 1.46 -4.30 0.84
N ILE A 53 0.41 -4.34 1.65
CA ILE A 53 0.18 -3.43 2.77
C ILE A 53 0.43 -4.21 4.05
#